data_AF-A0A2V8GSV8-F1
#
_entry.id   AF-A0A2V8GSV8-F1
#
_cell.length_a   1.000
_cell.length_b   1.000
_cell.length_c   1.000
_cell.angle_alpha   90.00
_cell.angle_beta   90.00
_cell.angle_gamma   90.00
#
_symmetry.space_group_name_H-M   'P 1'
#
loop_
_entity.id
_entity.type
_entity.pdbx_description
1 polymer ?
#
loop_
_entity_poly.entity_id
_entity_poly.type
_entity_poly.pdbx_seq_one_letter_code
_entity_poly.pdbx_strand_id
1 'polypeptide(L)'
;DIYAALPAITGKLELEYEGELKGADSIARDLIRQAVQMVFRQYFPAADFKPVVEWFETGGHLKFSDVDSASIILARLDKVQGLLEKLDGLDAGPGTPPAIRVAAGELILEGLYSIEKISRSEERGYAAVDRKATQELYRDYTMERNRYKKPLN
;
A
#
# COMPACT_ATOMS: atom_id res chain seq x y z
N ASP A 1 8.34 7.48 1.72
CA ASP A 1 7.18 6.64 1.98
C ASP A 1 5.92 7.50 2.11
N ILE A 2 4.79 7.05 1.58
CA ILE A 2 3.53 7.82 1.55
C ILE A 2 2.93 7.97 2.96
N TYR A 3 3.10 6.97 3.83
CA TYR A 3 2.60 7.01 5.21
C TYR A 3 3.39 7.97 6.13
N ALA A 4 4.55 8.47 5.69
CA ALA A 4 5.23 9.56 6.40
C ALA A 4 4.41 10.87 6.44
N ALA A 5 3.38 10.99 5.57
CA ALA A 5 2.45 12.12 5.57
C ALA A 5 1.33 12.01 6.61
N LEU A 6 1.20 10.87 7.34
CA LEU A 6 0.12 10.64 8.29
C LEU A 6 -0.05 11.78 9.31
N PRO A 7 1.00 12.30 9.99
CA PRO A 7 0.84 13.39 10.96
C PRO A 7 0.25 14.66 10.36
N ALA A 8 0.58 14.96 9.10
CA ALA A 8 0.09 16.15 8.39
C ALA A 8 -1.39 16.00 7.99
N ILE A 9 -1.85 14.77 7.75
CA ILE A 9 -3.25 14.45 7.45
C ILE A 9 -4.06 14.49 8.75
N THR A 10 -3.64 13.74 9.77
CA THR A 10 -4.38 13.62 11.03
C THR A 10 -4.47 14.93 11.79
N GLY A 11 -3.45 15.80 11.71
CA GLY A 11 -3.49 17.14 12.30
C GLY A 11 -4.46 18.13 11.64
N LYS A 12 -5.08 17.76 10.51
CA LYS A 12 -6.09 18.56 9.79
C LYS A 12 -7.43 17.84 9.60
N LEU A 13 -7.56 16.62 10.14
CA LEU A 13 -8.82 15.88 10.12
C LEU A 13 -9.68 16.37 11.28
N GLU A 14 -10.84 16.94 10.96
CA GLU A 14 -11.92 17.11 11.92
C GLU A 14 -12.85 15.91 11.78
N LEU A 15 -13.02 15.18 12.88
CA LEU A 15 -13.81 13.97 12.92
C LEU A 15 -15.09 14.27 13.69
N GLU A 16 -16.21 13.84 13.14
CA GLU A 16 -17.44 13.73 13.91
C GLU A 16 -17.36 12.53 14.87
N TYR A 17 -18.36 12.37 15.73
CA TYR A 17 -18.37 11.36 16.80
C TYR A 17 -18.02 9.94 16.32
N GLU A 18 -18.53 9.50 15.18
CA GLU A 18 -18.23 8.18 14.61
C GLU A 18 -16.78 8.05 14.13
N GLY A 19 -16.19 9.14 13.66
CA GLY A 19 -14.80 9.19 13.19
C GLY A 19 -13.80 9.15 14.35
N GLU A 20 -14.11 9.84 15.47
CA GLU A 20 -13.29 9.80 16.68
C GLU A 20 -13.18 8.37 17.23
N LEU A 21 -14.28 7.62 17.22
CA LEU A 21 -14.30 6.23 17.69
C LEU A 21 -13.48 5.28 16.82
N LYS A 22 -13.43 5.51 15.51
CA LYS A 22 -12.62 4.73 14.55
C LYS A 22 -11.12 5.12 14.60
N GLY A 23 -10.83 6.33 15.07
CA GLY A 23 -9.46 6.85 15.21
C GLY A 23 -8.93 7.51 13.94
N ALA A 24 -8.39 8.72 14.09
CA ALA A 24 -7.89 9.54 12.98
C ALA A 24 -6.81 8.84 12.14
N ASP A 25 -5.94 8.05 12.77
CA ASP A 25 -4.89 7.32 12.08
C ASP A 25 -5.44 6.24 11.14
N SER A 26 -6.45 5.47 11.59
CA SER A 26 -7.13 4.46 10.78
C SER A 26 -7.79 5.10 9.55
N ILE A 27 -8.50 6.22 9.77
CA ILE A 27 -9.17 6.96 8.70
C ILE A 27 -8.14 7.52 7.70
N ALA A 28 -7.05 8.11 8.17
CA ALA A 28 -6.00 8.63 7.31
C ALA A 28 -5.35 7.54 6.43
N ARG A 29 -5.08 6.36 7.01
CA ARG A 29 -4.56 5.20 6.27
C ARG A 29 -5.55 4.67 5.24
N ASP A 30 -6.84 4.63 5.58
CA ASP A 30 -7.89 4.24 4.63
C ASP A 30 -8.00 5.21 3.45
N LEU A 31 -7.88 6.52 3.71
CA LEU A 31 -7.88 7.54 2.66
C LEU A 31 -6.67 7.39 1.74
N ILE A 32 -5.47 7.19 2.30
CA ILE A 32 -4.26 6.89 1.53
C ILE A 32 -4.47 5.65 0.66
N ARG A 33 -4.97 4.55 1.24
CA ARG A 33 -5.19 3.29 0.52
C ARG A 33 -6.17 3.48 -0.65
N GLN A 34 -7.27 4.20 -0.43
CA GLN A 34 -8.26 4.47 -1.49
C GLN A 34 -7.67 5.34 -2.60
N ALA A 35 -6.92 6.40 -2.25
CA ALA A 35 -6.26 7.26 -3.23
C ALA A 35 -5.24 6.47 -4.06
N VAL A 36 -4.39 5.66 -3.41
CA VAL A 36 -3.43 4.78 -4.09
C VAL A 36 -4.15 3.81 -5.02
N GLN A 37 -5.24 3.17 -4.56
CA GLN A 37 -6.02 2.24 -5.39
C GLN A 37 -6.56 2.92 -6.65
N MET A 38 -7.07 4.15 -6.54
CA MET A 38 -7.58 4.91 -7.68
C MET A 38 -6.48 5.21 -8.70
N VAL A 39 -5.35 5.75 -8.22
CA VAL A 39 -4.18 6.06 -9.08
C VAL A 39 -3.65 4.78 -9.74
N PHE A 40 -3.47 3.71 -8.96
CA PHE A 40 -2.97 2.44 -9.46
C PHE A 40 -3.85 1.87 -10.59
N ARG A 41 -5.17 1.88 -10.43
CA ARG A 41 -6.12 1.41 -11.46
C ARG A 41 -6.13 2.30 -12.71
N GLN A 42 -5.86 3.59 -12.56
CA GLN A 42 -5.77 4.52 -13.68
C GLN A 42 -4.52 4.26 -14.54
N TYR A 43 -3.37 4.07 -13.90
CA TYR A 43 -2.11 3.80 -14.61
C TYR A 43 -2.02 2.35 -15.11
N PHE A 44 -2.64 1.40 -14.42
CA PHE A 44 -2.55 -0.03 -14.73
C PHE A 44 -3.93 -0.70 -14.92
N PRO A 45 -4.77 -0.25 -15.86
CA PRO A 45 -6.13 -0.77 -16.01
C PRO A 45 -6.21 -2.24 -16.45
N ALA A 46 -5.17 -2.74 -17.14
CA ALA A 46 -5.10 -4.11 -17.67
C ALA A 46 -3.72 -4.77 -17.47
N ALA A 47 -2.88 -4.23 -16.59
CA ALA A 47 -1.53 -4.75 -16.41
C ALA A 47 -1.56 -6.07 -15.61
N ASP A 48 -0.85 -7.07 -16.11
CA ASP A 48 -0.65 -8.32 -15.39
C ASP A 48 0.48 -8.20 -14.38
N PHE A 49 0.15 -8.34 -13.09
CA PHE A 49 1.09 -8.37 -11.97
C PHE A 49 1.24 -9.76 -11.36
N LYS A 50 0.72 -10.81 -12.01
CA LYS A 50 0.81 -12.19 -11.52
C LYS A 50 2.24 -12.61 -11.15
N PRO A 51 3.29 -12.32 -11.96
CA PRO A 51 4.66 -12.66 -11.56
C PRO A 51 5.12 -12.00 -10.26
N VAL A 52 4.74 -10.73 -10.05
CA VAL A 52 5.07 -9.98 -8.84
C VAL A 52 4.38 -10.60 -7.63
N VAL A 53 3.09 -10.93 -7.75
CA VAL A 53 2.31 -11.57 -6.67
C VAL A 53 2.86 -12.97 -6.35
N GLU A 54 3.13 -13.79 -7.36
CA GLU A 54 3.68 -15.13 -7.19
C GLU A 54 5.06 -15.12 -6.51
N TRP A 55 5.88 -14.10 -6.76
CA TRP A 55 7.16 -13.92 -6.06
C TRP A 55 6.98 -13.78 -4.54
N PHE A 56 5.97 -13.02 -4.10
CA PHE A 56 5.64 -12.92 -2.68
C PHE A 56 5.04 -14.22 -2.15
N GLU A 57 4.12 -14.84 -2.89
CA GLU A 57 3.47 -16.11 -2.50
C GLU A 57 4.46 -17.28 -2.35
N THR A 58 5.60 -17.24 -3.06
CA THR A 58 6.69 -18.22 -2.95
C THR A 58 7.71 -17.90 -1.85
N GLY A 59 7.41 -16.95 -0.96
CA GLY A 59 8.21 -16.60 0.21
C GLY A 59 9.11 -15.39 0.05
N GLY A 60 9.03 -14.70 -1.09
CA GLY A 60 9.65 -13.40 -1.29
C GLY A 60 9.13 -12.38 -0.26
N HIS A 61 10.04 -11.56 0.24
CA HIS A 61 9.71 -10.46 1.14
C HIS A 61 10.66 -9.29 0.90
N LEU A 62 10.14 -8.09 1.08
CA LEU A 62 10.93 -6.86 1.06
C LEU A 62 10.82 -6.17 2.41
N LYS A 63 11.91 -5.54 2.83
CA LYS A 63 11.94 -4.61 3.96
C LYS A 63 12.90 -3.49 3.60
N PHE A 64 12.45 -2.26 3.75
CA PHE A 64 13.26 -1.06 3.52
C PHE A 64 13.62 -0.42 4.85
N SER A 65 14.85 0.07 4.95
CA SER A 65 15.27 0.91 6.05
C SER A 65 15.17 2.39 5.65
N ASP A 66 14.87 3.27 6.60
CA ASP A 66 14.83 4.71 6.34
C ASP A 66 16.21 5.31 6.03
N VAL A 67 17.29 4.58 6.32
CA VAL A 67 18.67 4.97 5.98
C VAL A 67 19.18 4.33 4.68
N ASP A 68 18.39 3.46 4.04
CA ASP A 68 18.78 2.86 2.76
C ASP A 68 18.79 3.95 1.66
N SER A 69 19.85 3.97 0.84
CA SER A 69 19.89 4.84 -0.34
C SER A 69 18.93 4.34 -1.43
N ALA A 70 18.51 5.24 -2.32
CA ALA A 70 17.65 4.86 -3.44
C ALA A 70 18.24 3.73 -4.30
N SER A 71 19.56 3.70 -4.49
CA SER A 71 20.22 2.61 -5.23
C SER A 71 20.14 1.27 -4.50
N ILE A 72 20.24 1.26 -3.17
CA ILE A 72 20.08 0.04 -2.35
C ILE A 72 18.64 -0.46 -2.45
N ILE A 73 17.66 0.43 -2.33
CA ILE A 73 16.24 0.07 -2.43
C ILE A 73 15.93 -0.46 -3.83
N LEU A 74 16.43 0.20 -4.88
CA LEU A 74 16.25 -0.24 -6.26
C LEU A 74 16.83 -1.64 -6.50
N ALA A 75 18.01 -1.93 -5.97
CA ALA A 75 18.61 -3.27 -6.04
C ALA A 75 17.80 -4.34 -5.28
N ARG A 76 17.02 -3.95 -4.26
CA ARG A 76 16.07 -4.86 -3.60
C ARG A 76 14.83 -5.07 -4.46
N LEU A 77 14.28 -4.00 -5.04
CA LEU A 77 13.13 -4.06 -5.95
C LEU A 77 13.43 -4.93 -7.18
N ASP A 78 14.66 -4.88 -7.70
CA ASP A 78 15.14 -5.70 -8.82
C ASP A 78 15.06 -7.22 -8.56
N LYS A 79 15.01 -7.64 -7.29
CA LYS A 79 14.83 -9.06 -6.95
C LYS A 79 13.40 -9.54 -7.18
N VAL A 80 12.43 -8.64 -7.26
CA VAL A 80 11.02 -8.98 -7.45
C VAL A 80 10.76 -9.16 -8.93
N GLN A 81 10.50 -10.41 -9.32
CA GLN A 81 10.31 -10.77 -10.72
C GLN A 81 9.17 -9.97 -11.36
N GLY A 82 9.46 -9.34 -12.50
CA GLY A 82 8.46 -8.61 -13.27
C GLY A 82 8.09 -7.23 -12.72
N LEU A 83 8.74 -6.74 -11.65
CA LEU A 83 8.41 -5.44 -11.05
C LEU A 83 9.03 -4.27 -11.83
N LEU A 84 10.32 -4.34 -12.18
CA LEU A 84 11.00 -3.20 -12.79
C LEU A 84 10.49 -2.92 -14.21
N GLU A 85 10.02 -3.94 -14.91
CA GLU A 85 9.40 -3.83 -16.24
C GLU A 85 8.08 -3.06 -16.21
N LYS A 86 7.43 -2.95 -15.04
CA LYS A 86 6.18 -2.22 -14.88
C LYS A 86 6.39 -0.73 -14.63
N LEU A 87 7.62 -0.32 -14.30
CA LEU A 87 7.95 1.08 -14.05
C LEU A 87 7.79 1.95 -15.30
N ASP A 88 7.94 1.37 -16.49
CA ASP A 88 7.73 2.08 -17.75
C ASP A 88 6.30 2.63 -17.88
N GLY A 89 5.30 1.96 -17.28
CA GLY A 89 3.92 2.45 -17.23
C GLY A 89 3.72 3.73 -16.39
N LEU A 90 4.77 4.14 -15.66
CA LEU A 90 4.83 5.36 -14.84
C LEU A 90 5.92 6.32 -15.35
N ASP A 91 6.40 6.15 -16.59
CA ASP A 91 7.52 6.90 -17.17
C ASP A 91 8.83 6.79 -16.34
N ALA A 92 8.98 5.71 -15.57
CA ALA A 92 10.09 5.47 -14.64
C ALA A 92 11.04 4.35 -15.10
N GLY A 93 11.29 4.28 -16.40
CA GLY A 93 12.14 3.28 -17.03
C GLY A 93 13.64 3.35 -16.68
N PRO A 94 14.48 2.49 -17.28
CA PRO A 94 15.90 2.32 -16.93
C PRO A 94 16.76 3.60 -16.99
N GLY A 95 16.36 4.60 -17.77
CA GLY A 95 17.07 5.88 -17.89
C GLY A 95 16.73 6.92 -16.82
N THR A 96 15.76 6.64 -15.95
CA THR A 96 15.34 7.60 -14.90
C THR A 96 16.19 7.47 -13.63
N PRO A 97 16.32 8.55 -12.84
CA PRO A 97 17.08 8.52 -11.59
C PRO A 97 16.58 7.43 -10.63
N PRO A 98 17.47 6.75 -9.87
CA PRO A 98 17.08 5.67 -8.96
C PRO A 98 15.95 6.04 -8.00
N ALA A 99 15.91 7.27 -7.51
CA ALA A 99 14.85 7.74 -6.61
C ALA A 99 13.46 7.72 -7.26
N ILE A 100 13.35 8.07 -8.55
CA ILE A 100 12.09 8.03 -9.29
C ILE A 100 11.66 6.58 -9.51
N ARG A 101 12.60 5.71 -9.86
CA ARG A 101 12.36 4.27 -10.04
C ARG A 101 11.89 3.60 -8.74
N VAL A 102 12.51 3.96 -7.62
CA VAL A 102 12.09 3.51 -6.29
C VAL A 102 10.68 3.98 -5.96
N ALA A 103 10.38 5.26 -6.18
CA ALA A 103 9.05 5.81 -5.92
C ALA A 103 7.97 5.12 -6.77
N ALA A 104 8.25 4.87 -8.05
CA ALA A 104 7.37 4.12 -8.94
C ALA A 104 7.19 2.66 -8.48
N GLY A 105 8.27 1.99 -8.05
CA GLY A 105 8.19 0.64 -7.51
C GLY A 105 7.38 0.57 -6.20
N GLU A 106 7.60 1.51 -5.29
CA GLU A 106 6.79 1.63 -4.07
C GLU A 106 5.31 1.89 -4.40
N LEU A 107 5.00 2.77 -5.37
CA LEU A 107 3.61 3.01 -5.80
C LEU A 107 2.94 1.75 -6.32
N ILE A 108 3.65 0.92 -7.09
CA ILE A 108 3.12 -0.36 -7.58
C ILE A 108 2.84 -1.32 -6.42
N LEU A 109 3.78 -1.47 -5.49
CA LEU A 109 3.62 -2.34 -4.32
C LEU A 109 2.47 -1.87 -3.41
N GLU A 110 2.36 -0.56 -3.16
CA GLU A 110 1.23 0.04 -2.45
C GLU A 110 -0.09 -0.17 -3.20
N GLY A 111 -0.06 -0.10 -4.54
CA GLY A 111 -1.18 -0.43 -5.41
C GLY A 111 -1.64 -1.87 -5.22
N LEU A 112 -0.73 -2.84 -5.27
CA LEU A 112 -1.03 -4.25 -5.01
C LEU A 112 -1.55 -4.49 -3.60
N TYR A 113 -0.99 -3.81 -2.60
CA TYR A 113 -1.49 -3.84 -1.23
C TYR A 113 -2.93 -3.30 -1.13
N SER A 114 -3.22 -2.18 -1.81
CA SER A 114 -4.54 -1.55 -1.78
C SER A 114 -5.66 -2.44 -2.35
N ILE A 115 -5.31 -3.40 -3.22
CA ILE A 115 -6.24 -4.38 -3.80
C ILE A 115 -6.03 -5.80 -3.24
N GLU A 116 -5.41 -5.93 -2.08
CA GLU A 116 -5.24 -7.18 -1.32
C GLU A 116 -4.50 -8.29 -2.08
N LYS A 117 -3.55 -7.92 -2.93
CA LYS A 117 -2.69 -8.89 -3.63
C LYS A 117 -1.41 -9.23 -2.86
N ILE A 118 -0.95 -8.31 -2.02
CA ILE A 118 0.20 -8.49 -1.13
C ILE A 118 -0.12 -7.86 0.23
N SER A 119 0.69 -8.11 1.25
CA SER A 119 0.61 -7.46 2.56
C SER A 119 1.69 -6.37 2.72
N ARG A 120 1.42 -5.46 3.66
CA ARG A 120 2.24 -4.30 4.01
C ARG A 120 2.37 -4.24 5.53
N SER A 121 3.59 -4.16 6.05
CA SER A 121 3.84 -3.91 7.48
C SER A 121 4.12 -2.44 7.76
N GLU A 122 3.95 -1.99 9.00
CA GLU A 122 4.29 -0.61 9.38
C GLU A 122 5.78 -0.30 9.20
N GLU A 123 6.65 -1.30 9.38
CA GLU A 123 8.11 -1.18 9.21
C GLU A 123 8.56 -1.24 7.74
N ARG A 124 7.78 -0.65 6.81
CA ARG A 124 8.12 -0.58 5.37
C ARG A 124 8.43 -1.94 4.75
N GLY A 125 7.70 -2.97 5.18
CA GLY A 125 7.81 -4.34 4.67
C GLY A 125 6.67 -4.73 3.74
N TYR A 126 6.98 -5.60 2.78
CA TYR A 126 6.03 -6.23 1.86
C TYR A 126 6.22 -7.74 1.86
N ALA A 127 5.12 -8.48 1.89
CA ALA A 127 5.11 -9.95 1.91
C ALA A 127 3.82 -10.49 1.24
N ALA A 128 3.67 -11.82 1.19
CA ALA A 128 2.40 -12.42 0.80
C ALA A 128 1.26 -11.99 1.74
N VAL A 129 0.02 -12.06 1.26
CA VAL A 129 -1.16 -11.82 2.09
C VAL A 129 -1.28 -12.91 3.15
N ASP A 130 -1.30 -12.52 4.42
CA ASP A 130 -1.80 -13.40 5.48
C ASP A 130 -3.32 -13.39 5.45
N ARG A 131 -3.91 -14.44 4.86
CA ARG A 131 -5.36 -14.55 4.68
C ARG A 131 -6.11 -14.62 6.01
N LYS A 132 -5.49 -15.10 7.10
CA LYS A 132 -6.13 -15.12 8.42
C LYS A 132 -6.14 -13.73 9.03
N ALA A 133 -4.99 -13.06 9.06
CA ALA A 133 -4.89 -11.70 9.59
C ALA A 133 -5.76 -10.71 8.78
N THR A 134 -5.80 -10.84 7.45
CA THR A 134 -6.60 -9.97 6.58
C THR A 134 -8.11 -10.16 6.82
N GLN A 135 -8.57 -11.39 7.00
CA GLN A 135 -9.98 -11.67 7.32
C GLN A 135 -10.38 -11.12 8.69
N GLU A 136 -9.50 -11.20 9.70
CA GLU A 136 -9.75 -10.64 11.03
C GLU A 136 -9.82 -9.11 11.00
N LEU A 137 -8.91 -8.46 10.28
CA LEU A 137 -8.88 -6.99 10.12
C LEU A 137 -10.15 -6.46 9.45
N TYR A 138 -10.61 -7.11 8.37
CA TYR A 138 -11.86 -6.72 7.70
C TYR A 138 -13.11 -7.11 8.46
N ARG A 139 -13.07 -8.19 9.24
CA ARG A 139 -14.16 -8.54 10.15
C ARG A 139 -14.32 -7.46 11.19
N ASP A 140 -13.23 -7.02 11.82
CA ASP A 140 -13.27 -5.96 12.83
C ASP A 140 -13.71 -4.62 12.20
N TYR A 141 -13.17 -4.26 11.01
CA TYR A 141 -13.60 -3.09 10.25
C TYR A 141 -15.10 -3.11 9.89
N THR A 142 -15.60 -4.23 9.39
CA THR A 142 -17.01 -4.38 8.97
C THR A 142 -17.93 -4.44 10.18
N MET A 143 -17.49 -5.07 11.28
CA MET A 143 -18.20 -5.08 12.55
C MET A 143 -18.30 -3.68 13.15
N GLU A 144 -17.23 -2.88 13.12
CA GLU A 144 -17.29 -1.49 13.55
C GLU A 144 -18.21 -0.67 12.67
N ARG A 145 -18.06 -0.73 11.33
CA ARG A 145 -18.92 -0.01 10.39
C ARG A 145 -20.41 -0.35 10.54
N ASN A 146 -20.73 -1.61 10.88
CA ASN A 146 -22.11 -2.04 11.09
C ASN A 146 -22.62 -1.77 12.52
N ARG A 147 -21.75 -1.55 13.50
CA ARG A 147 -22.12 -1.23 14.89
C ARG A 147 -22.81 0.15 14.99
N TYR A 148 -22.45 1.08 14.09
CA TYR A 148 -23.04 2.42 14.02
C TYR A 148 -24.29 2.52 13.13
N LYS A 149 -24.67 1.45 12.43
CA LYS A 149 -25.93 1.37 11.65
C LYS A 149 -27.14 0.87 12.45
N LYS A 150 -27.22 1.13 13.76
CA LYS A 150 -28.49 0.92 14.47
C LYS A 150 -29.44 2.07 14.10
N PRO A 151 -30.68 1.79 13.64
CA PRO A 151 -31.64 2.86 13.40
C PRO A 151 -31.88 3.61 14.72
N LEU A 152 -31.83 4.95 14.69
CA LEU A 152 -32.40 5.75 15.77
C LEU A 152 -33.90 5.41 15.82
N ASN A 153 -34.33 4.82 16.93
CA ASN A 153 -35.76 4.70 17.27
C ASN A 153 -36.32 6.05 17.67
#